data_AF-A0A8K1D4C1-F1
#
_entry.id   AF-A0A8K1D4C1-F1
#
_cell.length_a   1.000
_cell.length_b   1.000
_cell.length_c   1.000
_cell.angle_alpha   90.00
_cell.angle_beta   90.00
_cell.angle_gamma   90.00
#
_symmetry.space_group_name_H-M   'P 1'
#
loop_
_entity.id
_entity.type
_entity.pdbx_description
1 polymer ?
#
loop_
_entity_poly.entity_id
_entity_poly.type
_entity_poly.pdbx_seq_one_letter_code
_entity_poly.pdbx_strand_id
1 'polypeptide(L)'
;RCLGQAGAQRVLAPGRVVVVSTERHRNALGLLLQYSQFAARQELLEQLEELQFQLSDQSLLLLPEYHQRLQALEQFKAVAARVGLLEQQHGLGPGPEEFVAQFGFSLVQVVYEWARGMPFADIARLSPVQEGSVVRAIQRLEELLRELRGAARVVGDPALASKMETAGAIIKRDIVFAASLYTQ
;
A
#
# COMPACT_ATOMS: atom_id res chain seq x y z
N ARG A 1 -3.15 54.32 -43.85
CA ARG A 1 -2.54 55.66 -43.65
C ARG A 1 -3.29 56.28 -42.46
N CYS A 2 -2.76 56.51 -41.26
CA CYS A 2 -1.39 56.74 -40.81
C CYS A 2 -1.21 56.03 -39.44
N LEU A 3 -0.10 55.29 -39.27
CA LEU A 3 0.40 54.94 -37.94
C LEU A 3 1.42 56.03 -37.58
N GLY A 4 0.99 56.94 -36.73
CA GLY A 4 1.80 58.06 -36.27
C GLY A 4 1.37 58.47 -34.87
N GLN A 5 2.38 58.49 -34.00
CA GLN A 5 2.45 59.15 -32.69
C GLN A 5 1.83 58.45 -31.49
N ALA A 6 2.75 57.96 -30.65
CA ALA A 6 2.59 57.79 -29.22
C ALA A 6 2.18 59.13 -28.59
N GLY A 7 1.25 59.07 -27.61
CA GLY A 7 0.99 60.19 -26.71
C GLY A 7 -0.28 61.02 -26.96
N ALA A 8 -1.37 60.44 -27.47
CA ALA A 8 -2.66 61.11 -27.50
C ALA A 8 -3.69 60.35 -26.65
N GLN A 9 -3.91 60.82 -25.43
CA GLN A 9 -5.05 60.42 -24.61
C GLN A 9 -6.33 60.96 -25.27
N ARG A 10 -6.94 60.16 -26.16
CA ARG A 10 -8.25 60.47 -26.73
C ARG A 10 -9.31 60.09 -25.71
N VAL A 11 -10.04 61.09 -25.22
CA VAL A 11 -11.26 60.89 -24.43
C VAL A 11 -12.28 60.20 -25.32
N LEU A 12 -12.77 59.04 -24.87
CA LEU A 12 -13.79 58.26 -25.55
C LEU A 12 -15.15 58.54 -24.91
N ALA A 13 -16.18 58.67 -25.74
CA ALA A 13 -17.55 58.88 -25.29
C ALA A 13 -18.03 57.70 -24.40
N PRO A 14 -18.89 57.95 -23.39
CA PRO A 14 -19.42 56.91 -22.51
C PRO A 14 -20.20 55.86 -23.34
N GLY A 15 -19.87 54.58 -23.15
CA GLY A 15 -20.59 53.44 -23.75
C GLY A 15 -19.81 52.59 -24.76
N ARG A 16 -18.53 52.86 -25.03
CA ARG A 16 -17.68 51.96 -25.85
C ARG A 16 -16.59 51.30 -25.01
N VAL A 17 -16.63 49.97 -24.94
CA VAL A 17 -15.52 49.16 -24.41
C VAL A 17 -14.41 49.13 -25.46
N VAL A 18 -13.22 49.61 -25.11
CA VAL A 18 -12.03 49.51 -25.96
C VAL A 18 -11.13 48.40 -25.41
N VAL A 19 -10.95 47.36 -26.21
CA VAL A 19 -9.96 46.31 -25.90
C VAL A 19 -8.58 46.85 -26.27
N VAL A 20 -7.81 47.26 -25.26
CA VAL A 20 -6.43 47.72 -25.46
C VAL A 20 -5.52 46.49 -25.59
N SER A 21 -5.33 46.01 -26.81
CA SER A 21 -4.46 44.86 -27.11
C SER A 21 -2.98 45.27 -27.11
N THR A 22 -2.38 45.48 -25.94
CA THR A 22 -0.91 45.66 -25.82
C THR A 22 -0.21 44.30 -25.77
N GLU A 23 1.02 44.19 -26.28
CA GLU A 23 1.79 42.93 -26.28
C GLU A 23 1.96 42.30 -24.89
N ARG A 24 2.10 43.13 -23.86
CA ARG A 24 2.13 42.70 -22.46
C ARG A 24 0.84 41.99 -22.01
N HIS A 25 -0.32 42.44 -22.49
CA HIS A 25 -1.61 41.82 -22.16
C HIS A 25 -1.85 40.52 -22.92
N ARG A 26 -1.30 40.34 -24.13
CA ARG A 26 -1.33 39.05 -24.84
C ARG A 26 -0.54 37.98 -24.10
N ASN A 27 0.65 38.32 -23.59
CA ASN A 27 1.45 37.39 -22.80
C ASN A 27 0.82 37.11 -21.43
N ALA A 28 0.24 38.12 -20.78
CA ALA A 28 -0.48 37.95 -19.51
C ALA A 28 -1.77 37.14 -19.66
N LEU A 29 -2.56 37.35 -20.74
CA LEU A 29 -3.73 36.52 -21.04
C LEU A 29 -3.34 35.10 -21.39
N GLY A 30 -2.24 34.89 -22.12
CA GLY A 30 -1.67 33.57 -22.37
C GLY A 30 -1.33 32.86 -21.06
N LEU A 31 -0.64 33.54 -20.14
CA LEU A 31 -0.33 33.01 -18.81
C LEU A 31 -1.59 32.73 -17.97
N LEU A 32 -2.60 33.61 -17.99
CA LEU A 32 -3.85 33.42 -17.24
C LEU A 32 -4.69 32.27 -17.81
N LEU A 33 -4.79 32.16 -19.13
CA LEU A 33 -5.48 31.05 -19.81
C LEU A 33 -4.72 29.73 -19.64
N GLN A 34 -3.40 29.76 -19.69
CA GLN A 34 -2.58 28.58 -19.47
C GLN A 34 -2.63 28.15 -18.00
N TYR A 35 -2.65 29.09 -17.06
CA TYR A 35 -2.83 28.83 -15.63
C TYR A 35 -4.23 28.25 -15.35
N SER A 36 -5.29 28.80 -15.94
CA SER A 36 -6.64 28.26 -15.76
C SER A 36 -6.82 26.88 -16.40
N GLN A 37 -6.24 26.64 -17.58
CA GLN A 37 -6.20 25.31 -18.21
C GLN A 37 -5.37 24.32 -17.40
N PHE A 38 -4.25 24.77 -16.82
CA PHE A 38 -3.40 23.94 -15.98
C PHE A 38 -4.09 23.56 -14.68
N ALA A 39 -4.74 24.52 -14.01
CA ALA A 39 -5.51 24.27 -12.79
C ALA A 39 -6.67 23.29 -13.04
N ALA A 40 -7.47 23.51 -14.09
CA ALA A 40 -8.57 22.61 -14.45
C ALA A 40 -8.06 21.20 -14.84
N ARG A 41 -6.92 21.12 -15.53
CA ARG A 41 -6.30 19.83 -15.86
C ARG A 41 -5.75 19.12 -14.63
N GLN A 42 -5.14 19.85 -13.70
CA GLN A 42 -4.60 19.29 -12.47
C GLN A 42 -5.72 18.75 -11.59
N GLU A 43 -6.84 19.46 -11.47
CA GLU A 43 -8.03 19.00 -10.76
C GLU A 43 -8.61 17.72 -11.39
N LEU A 44 -8.64 17.64 -12.72
CA LEU A 44 -9.02 16.42 -13.45
C LEU A 44 -8.06 15.24 -13.22
N LEU A 45 -6.77 15.51 -13.10
CA LEU A 45 -5.75 14.48 -12.84
C LEU A 45 -5.85 13.97 -11.40
N GLU A 46 -6.05 14.86 -10.42
CA GLU A 46 -6.29 14.49 -9.03
C GLU A 46 -7.56 13.63 -8.90
N GLN A 47 -8.64 14.00 -9.59
CA GLN A 47 -9.86 13.19 -9.66
C GLN A 47 -9.63 11.82 -10.30
N LEU A 48 -8.77 11.72 -11.33
CA LEU A 48 -8.42 10.44 -11.95
C LEU A 48 -7.58 9.56 -11.01
N GLU A 49 -6.60 10.12 -10.30
CA GLU A 49 -5.83 9.41 -9.29
C GLU A 49 -6.73 8.90 -8.16
N GLU A 50 -7.63 9.75 -7.66
CA GLU A 50 -8.59 9.38 -6.62
C GLU A 50 -9.54 8.28 -7.11
N LEU A 51 -10.11 8.41 -8.32
CA LEU A 51 -10.97 7.37 -8.90
C LEU A 51 -10.21 6.07 -9.15
N GLN A 52 -8.95 6.12 -9.60
CA GLN A 52 -8.12 4.92 -9.74
C GLN A 52 -7.87 4.24 -8.40
N PHE A 53 -7.59 5.02 -7.36
CA PHE A 53 -7.42 4.50 -6.00
C PHE A 53 -8.72 3.87 -5.48
N GLN A 54 -9.85 4.56 -5.60
CA GLN A 54 -11.16 4.06 -5.18
C GLN A 54 -11.59 2.81 -5.94
N LEU A 55 -11.38 2.76 -7.27
CA LEU A 55 -11.65 1.58 -8.08
C LEU A 55 -10.74 0.41 -7.69
N SER A 56 -9.47 0.66 -7.40
CA SER A 56 -8.52 -0.36 -6.93
C SER A 56 -8.96 -0.97 -5.60
N ASP A 57 -9.29 -0.14 -4.60
CA ASP A 57 -9.73 -0.59 -3.28
C ASP A 57 -11.09 -1.31 -3.33
N GLN A 58 -12.06 -0.80 -4.09
CA GLN A 58 -13.34 -1.49 -4.29
C GLN A 58 -13.16 -2.81 -5.05
N SER A 59 -12.26 -2.87 -6.03
CA SER A 59 -11.95 -4.12 -6.75
C SER A 59 -11.30 -5.16 -5.83
N LEU A 60 -10.44 -4.72 -4.91
CA LEU A 60 -9.83 -5.60 -3.90
C LEU A 60 -10.87 -6.13 -2.89
N LEU A 61 -11.85 -5.31 -2.50
CA LEU A 61 -12.96 -5.69 -1.62
C LEU A 61 -13.89 -6.74 -2.24
N LEU A 62 -13.95 -6.82 -3.57
CA LEU A 62 -14.77 -7.79 -4.30
C LEU A 62 -14.14 -9.19 -4.39
N LEU A 63 -12.86 -9.35 -4.01
CA LEU A 63 -12.19 -10.65 -4.01
C LEU A 63 -12.50 -11.39 -2.68
N PRO A 64 -13.14 -12.57 -2.71
CA PRO A 64 -13.48 -13.34 -1.51
C PRO A 64 -12.26 -13.64 -0.62
N GLU A 65 -11.10 -13.79 -1.25
CA GLU A 65 -9.81 -14.08 -0.63
C GLU A 65 -9.26 -12.90 0.18
N TYR A 66 -9.64 -11.65 -0.15
CA TYR A 66 -9.22 -10.45 0.58
C TYR A 66 -10.02 -10.31 1.88
N HIS A 67 -11.35 -10.54 1.82
CA HIS A 67 -12.21 -10.50 3.01
C HIS A 67 -11.80 -11.54 4.06
N GLN A 68 -11.46 -12.76 3.63
CA GLN A 68 -10.96 -13.81 4.52
C GLN A 68 -9.66 -13.40 5.24
N ARG A 69 -8.75 -12.68 4.56
CA ARG A 69 -7.50 -12.19 5.17
C ARG A 69 -7.78 -11.11 6.22
N LEU A 70 -8.65 -10.15 5.92
CA LEU A 70 -9.05 -9.12 6.88
C LEU A 70 -9.70 -9.72 8.12
N GLN A 71 -10.61 -10.67 7.93
CA GLN A 71 -11.25 -11.37 9.05
C GLN A 71 -10.23 -12.13 9.91
N ALA A 72 -9.26 -12.81 9.30
CA ALA A 72 -8.19 -13.50 10.04
C ALA A 72 -7.31 -12.52 10.83
N LEU A 73 -7.00 -11.35 10.26
CA LEU A 73 -6.26 -10.29 10.94
C LEU A 73 -7.02 -9.70 12.13
N GLU A 74 -8.33 -9.46 11.98
CA GLU A 74 -9.18 -9.00 13.07
C GLU A 74 -9.25 -10.02 14.21
N GLN A 75 -9.41 -11.30 13.88
CA GLN A 75 -9.39 -12.37 14.88
C GLN A 75 -8.05 -12.44 15.61
N PHE A 76 -6.93 -12.32 14.88
CA PHE A 76 -5.61 -12.29 15.48
C PHE A 76 -5.45 -11.10 16.44
N LYS A 77 -5.82 -9.89 16.00
CA LYS A 77 -5.76 -8.69 16.84
C LYS A 77 -6.64 -8.81 18.08
N ALA A 78 -7.83 -9.42 17.97
CA ALA A 78 -8.70 -9.65 19.12
C ALA A 78 -8.08 -10.61 20.13
N VAL A 79 -7.43 -11.69 19.68
CA VAL A 79 -6.70 -12.61 20.56
C VAL A 79 -5.49 -11.92 21.20
N ALA A 80 -4.70 -11.18 20.42
CA ALA A 80 -3.56 -10.43 20.93
C ALA A 80 -3.97 -9.39 21.98
N ALA A 81 -5.05 -8.64 21.76
CA ALA A 81 -5.58 -7.68 22.73
C ALA A 81 -6.01 -8.37 24.03
N ARG A 82 -6.61 -9.57 23.93
CA ARG A 82 -6.98 -10.35 25.12
C ARG A 82 -5.76 -10.82 25.91
N VAL A 83 -4.69 -11.22 25.22
CA VAL A 83 -3.41 -11.58 25.85
C VAL A 83 -2.79 -10.36 26.52
N GLY A 84 -2.70 -9.22 25.82
CA GLY A 84 -2.16 -7.98 26.40
C GLY A 84 -2.95 -7.49 27.62
N LEU A 85 -4.28 -7.62 27.61
CA LEU A 85 -5.11 -7.34 28.79
C LEU A 85 -4.74 -8.23 29.99
N LEU A 86 -4.52 -9.52 29.75
CA LEU A 86 -4.14 -10.47 30.79
C LEU A 86 -2.74 -10.17 31.34
N GLU A 87 -1.78 -9.85 30.47
CA GLU A 87 -0.44 -9.43 30.87
C GLU A 87 -0.47 -8.16 31.73
N GLN A 88 -1.29 -7.17 31.35
CA GLN A 88 -1.49 -5.95 32.12
C GLN A 88 -2.10 -6.23 33.50
N GLN A 89 -3.09 -7.11 33.59
CA GLN A 89 -3.72 -7.50 34.86
C GLN A 89 -2.72 -8.12 35.85
N HIS A 90 -1.67 -8.76 35.34
CA HIS A 90 -0.62 -9.37 36.15
C HIS A 90 0.65 -8.49 36.27
N GLY A 91 0.65 -7.27 35.71
CA GLY A 91 1.78 -6.35 35.75
C GLY A 91 3.00 -6.81 34.95
N LEU A 92 2.80 -7.65 33.92
CA LEU A 92 3.86 -8.29 33.14
C LEU A 92 4.14 -7.62 31.80
N GLY A 93 3.27 -6.72 31.33
CA GLY A 93 3.36 -6.17 29.99
C GLY A 93 2.71 -4.80 29.81
N PRO A 94 2.88 -4.21 28.61
CA PRO A 94 2.23 -2.98 28.21
C PRO A 94 0.70 -3.16 28.08
N GLY A 95 -0.04 -2.07 27.84
CA GLY A 95 -1.49 -2.15 27.64
C GLY A 95 -1.90 -2.97 26.40
N PRO A 96 -3.18 -3.37 26.26
CA PRO A 96 -3.64 -4.22 25.17
C PRO A 96 -3.36 -3.64 23.77
N GLU A 97 -3.50 -2.33 23.59
CA GLU A 97 -3.24 -1.66 22.32
C GLU A 97 -1.75 -1.66 21.96
N GLU A 98 -0.89 -1.39 22.94
CA GLU A 98 0.57 -1.41 22.78
C GLU A 98 1.08 -2.82 22.47
N PHE A 99 0.48 -3.87 23.07
CA PHE A 99 0.80 -5.25 22.74
C PHE A 99 0.45 -5.58 21.28
N VAL A 100 -0.74 -5.19 20.81
CA VAL A 100 -1.14 -5.41 19.40
C VAL A 100 -0.24 -4.62 18.43
N ALA A 101 0.18 -3.41 18.81
CA ALA A 101 1.04 -2.56 17.97
C ALA A 101 2.44 -3.15 17.73
N GLN A 102 2.90 -4.11 18.54
CA GLN A 102 4.18 -4.79 18.34
C GLN A 102 4.19 -5.69 17.10
N PHE A 103 3.03 -6.11 16.60
CA PHE A 103 2.94 -7.01 15.46
C PHE A 103 2.92 -6.23 14.14
N GLY A 104 3.90 -6.48 13.28
CA GLY A 104 3.96 -5.95 11.93
C GLY A 104 3.16 -6.80 10.94
N PHE A 105 2.14 -6.21 10.31
CA PHE A 105 1.30 -6.89 9.30
C PHE A 105 1.73 -6.62 7.85
N SER A 106 2.84 -5.92 7.63
CA SER A 106 3.30 -5.50 6.30
C SER A 106 3.67 -6.66 5.38
N LEU A 107 4.14 -7.78 5.93
CA LEU A 107 4.55 -8.95 5.15
C LEU A 107 3.42 -9.97 4.92
N VAL A 108 2.21 -9.73 5.44
CA VAL A 108 1.09 -10.68 5.31
C VAL A 108 0.72 -10.90 3.85
N GLN A 109 0.63 -9.83 3.06
CA GLN A 109 0.34 -9.93 1.63
C GLN A 109 1.48 -10.62 0.86
N VAL A 110 2.73 -10.28 1.19
CA VAL A 110 3.94 -10.85 0.58
C VAL A 110 3.98 -12.37 0.74
N VAL A 111 3.78 -12.85 1.96
CA VAL A 111 3.77 -14.29 2.28
C VAL A 111 2.59 -15.00 1.64
N TYR A 112 1.43 -14.34 1.57
CA TYR A 112 0.26 -14.91 0.91
C TYR A 112 0.51 -15.14 -0.58
N GLU A 113 1.01 -14.14 -1.31
CA GLU A 113 1.30 -14.27 -2.75
C GLU A 113 2.44 -15.28 -3.00
N TRP A 114 3.39 -15.40 -2.06
CA TRP A 114 4.37 -16.48 -2.09
C TRP A 114 3.73 -17.86 -1.97
N ALA A 115 2.79 -18.05 -1.04
CA ALA A 115 2.04 -19.30 -0.97
C ALA A 115 1.18 -19.55 -2.23
N ARG A 116 0.80 -18.45 -2.91
CA ARG A 116 0.21 -18.37 -4.25
C ARG A 116 0.97 -19.09 -5.38
N GLY A 117 2.28 -19.24 -5.20
CA GLY A 117 3.21 -19.62 -6.27
C GLY A 117 3.77 -18.44 -7.07
N MET A 118 3.58 -17.20 -6.63
CA MET A 118 4.14 -16.02 -7.32
C MET A 118 5.69 -16.07 -7.34
N PRO A 119 6.37 -15.77 -8.46
CA PRO A 119 7.83 -15.72 -8.52
C PRO A 119 8.41 -14.69 -7.54
N PHE A 120 9.56 -14.99 -6.94
CA PHE A 120 10.19 -14.10 -5.94
C PHE A 120 10.48 -12.69 -6.49
N ALA A 121 10.80 -12.60 -7.79
CA ALA A 121 11.07 -11.34 -8.47
C ALA A 121 9.87 -10.38 -8.50
N ASP A 122 8.65 -10.92 -8.54
CA ASP A 122 7.42 -10.12 -8.51
C ASP A 122 7.06 -9.75 -7.06
N ILE A 123 7.29 -10.66 -6.12
CA ILE A 123 7.07 -10.42 -4.68
C ILE A 123 7.97 -9.30 -4.15
N ALA A 124 9.23 -9.25 -4.59
CA ALA A 124 10.16 -8.17 -4.24
C ALA A 124 9.67 -6.78 -4.67
N ARG A 125 8.74 -6.70 -5.64
CA ARG A 125 8.14 -5.44 -6.09
C ARG A 125 6.89 -5.03 -5.32
N LEU A 126 6.25 -5.97 -4.60
CA LEU A 126 5.03 -5.72 -3.84
C LEU A 126 5.28 -5.00 -2.52
N SER A 127 6.51 -5.02 -2.00
CA SER A 127 6.85 -4.46 -0.71
C SER A 127 8.12 -3.61 -0.79
N PRO A 128 8.17 -2.45 -0.13
CA PRO A 128 9.38 -1.62 -0.05
C PRO A 128 10.45 -2.23 0.89
N VAL A 129 10.17 -3.38 1.51
CA VAL A 129 11.09 -4.08 2.42
C VAL A 129 12.18 -4.80 1.63
N GLN A 130 13.43 -4.72 2.11
CA GLN A 130 14.57 -5.42 1.51
C GLN A 130 14.32 -6.94 1.38
N GLU A 131 14.76 -7.52 0.26
CA GLU A 131 14.51 -8.91 -0.11
C GLU A 131 15.05 -9.89 0.93
N GLY A 132 16.23 -9.61 1.51
CA GLY A 132 16.80 -10.44 2.56
C GLY A 132 15.95 -10.52 3.83
N SER A 133 15.19 -9.47 4.15
CA SER A 133 14.25 -9.48 5.26
C SER A 133 13.00 -10.29 4.94
N VAL A 134 12.54 -10.28 3.68
CA VAL A 134 11.45 -11.15 3.20
C VAL A 134 11.86 -12.62 3.28
N VAL A 135 13.05 -12.96 2.77
CA VAL A 135 13.60 -14.33 2.81
C VAL A 135 13.68 -14.83 4.26
N ARG A 136 14.26 -14.05 5.17
CA ARG A 136 14.34 -14.40 6.60
C ARG A 136 12.97 -14.56 7.23
N ALA A 137 12.00 -13.71 6.89
CA ALA A 137 10.65 -13.81 7.43
C ALA A 137 9.96 -15.12 7.00
N ILE A 138 10.11 -15.53 5.73
CA ILE A 138 9.55 -16.78 5.22
C ILE A 138 10.24 -18.00 5.85
N GLN A 139 11.57 -17.98 6.00
CA GLN A 139 12.30 -19.06 6.67
C GLN A 139 11.87 -19.22 8.14
N ARG A 140 11.78 -18.12 8.89
CA ARG A 140 11.29 -18.12 10.28
C ARG A 140 9.83 -18.60 10.38
N LEU A 141 9.01 -18.29 9.38
CA LEU A 141 7.64 -18.79 9.32
C LEU A 141 7.61 -20.31 9.12
N GLU A 142 8.48 -20.88 8.27
CA GLU A 142 8.59 -22.34 8.10
C GLU A 142 9.01 -23.04 9.40
N GLU A 143 9.97 -22.46 10.12
CA GLU A 143 10.39 -22.94 11.44
C GLU A 143 9.22 -22.96 12.42
N LEU A 144 8.45 -21.87 12.49
CA LEU A 144 7.25 -21.77 13.33
C LEU A 144 6.19 -22.81 12.95
N LEU A 145 5.92 -23.03 11.66
CA LEU A 145 4.98 -24.06 11.20
C LEU A 145 5.43 -25.47 11.61
N ARG A 146 6.74 -25.74 11.57
CA ARG A 146 7.31 -27.01 12.00
C ARG A 146 7.14 -27.23 13.51
N GLU A 147 7.35 -26.19 14.31
CA GLU A 147 7.13 -26.21 15.76
C GLU A 147 5.65 -26.41 16.10
N LEU A 148 4.76 -25.66 15.44
CA LEU A 148 3.30 -25.79 15.61
C LEU A 148 2.80 -27.18 15.22
N ARG A 149 3.33 -27.78 14.16
CA ARG A 149 3.04 -29.17 13.79
C ARG A 149 3.45 -30.13 14.90
N GLY A 150 4.61 -29.92 15.52
CA GLY A 150 5.08 -30.70 16.66
C GLY A 150 4.15 -30.57 17.88
N ALA A 151 3.81 -29.34 18.24
CA ALA A 151 2.88 -29.04 19.33
C ALA A 151 1.49 -29.64 19.09
N ALA A 152 0.95 -29.53 17.88
CA ALA A 152 -0.34 -30.10 17.51
C ALA A 152 -0.38 -31.62 17.68
N ARG A 153 0.71 -32.32 17.36
CA ARG A 153 0.83 -33.77 17.59
C ARG A 153 0.84 -34.13 19.07
N VAL A 154 1.51 -33.33 19.90
CA VAL A 154 1.54 -33.54 21.37
C VAL A 154 0.17 -33.28 22.00
N VAL A 155 -0.55 -32.25 21.53
CA VAL A 155 -1.91 -31.93 21.98
C VAL A 155 -2.95 -32.95 21.50
N GLY A 156 -2.64 -33.72 20.45
CA GLY A 156 -3.55 -34.71 19.88
C GLY A 156 -4.52 -34.13 18.85
N ASP A 157 -4.16 -33.03 18.18
CA ASP A 157 -4.92 -32.46 17.05
C ASP A 157 -4.25 -32.80 15.70
N PRO A 158 -4.62 -33.91 15.05
CA PRO A 158 -4.05 -34.32 13.78
C PRO A 158 -4.46 -33.40 12.61
N ALA A 159 -5.62 -32.75 12.70
CA ALA A 159 -6.12 -31.86 11.66
C ALA A 159 -5.27 -30.59 11.61
N LEU A 160 -4.94 -30.02 12.76
CA LEU A 160 -4.00 -28.90 12.86
C LEU A 160 -2.61 -29.30 12.37
N ALA A 161 -2.10 -30.47 12.79
CA ALA A 161 -0.79 -30.95 12.34
C ALA A 161 -0.69 -31.08 10.81
N SER A 162 -1.72 -31.65 10.17
CA SER A 162 -1.78 -31.78 8.71
C SER A 162 -1.86 -30.43 7.99
N LYS A 163 -2.64 -29.48 8.54
CA LYS A 163 -2.69 -28.10 8.01
C LYS A 163 -1.32 -27.41 8.07
N MET A 164 -0.61 -27.54 9.19
CA MET A 164 0.72 -26.93 9.35
C MET A 164 1.75 -27.56 8.41
N GLU A 165 1.67 -28.88 8.19
CA GLU A 165 2.52 -29.60 7.23
C GLU A 165 2.28 -29.15 5.79
N THR A 166 1.01 -29.02 5.40
CA THR A 166 0.63 -28.56 4.06
C THR A 166 1.09 -27.11 3.83
N ALA A 167 0.87 -26.23 4.82
CA ALA A 167 1.33 -24.84 4.75
C ALA A 167 2.85 -24.75 4.61
N GLY A 168 3.60 -25.54 5.39
CA GLY A 168 5.06 -25.61 5.31
C GLY A 168 5.56 -26.06 3.94
N ALA A 169 4.91 -27.06 3.33
CA ALA A 169 5.26 -27.54 2.01
C ALA A 169 5.05 -26.48 0.91
N ILE A 170 3.98 -25.69 0.99
CA ILE A 170 3.65 -24.64 0.01
C ILE A 170 4.71 -23.52 0.01
N ILE A 171 5.18 -23.12 1.18
CA ILE A 171 6.14 -22.01 1.30
C ILE A 171 7.58 -22.44 1.02
N LYS A 172 7.90 -23.74 1.12
CA LYS A 172 9.27 -24.26 0.98
C LYS A 172 9.67 -24.47 -0.48
N ARG A 173 10.01 -23.39 -1.17
CA ARG A 173 10.40 -23.43 -2.59
C ARG A 173 11.50 -22.44 -2.97
N ASP A 174 12.14 -22.70 -4.12
CA ASP A 174 13.05 -21.82 -4.85
C ASP A 174 14.15 -21.13 -4.01
N ILE A 175 14.44 -19.88 -4.36
CA ILE A 175 15.55 -19.06 -3.84
C ILE A 175 15.50 -18.86 -2.31
N VAL A 176 14.31 -18.93 -1.71
CA VAL A 176 14.15 -18.73 -0.26
C VAL A 176 14.77 -19.89 0.54
N PHE A 177 14.85 -21.08 -0.05
CA PHE A 177 15.40 -22.28 0.59
C PHE A 177 16.58 -22.89 -0.19
N ALA A 178 17.22 -22.10 -1.06
CA ALA A 178 18.43 -22.52 -1.74
C ALA A 178 19.55 -22.83 -0.72
N ALA A 179 20.31 -23.90 -0.97
CA ALA A 179 21.40 -24.30 -0.09
C ALA A 179 22.45 -23.19 0.02
N SER A 180 22.97 -22.96 1.23
CA SER A 180 24.11 -22.07 1.42
C SER A 180 25.32 -22.61 0.68
N LEU A 181 26.05 -21.71 0.01
CA LEU A 181 27.28 -22.03 -0.71
C LEU A 181 28.42 -22.48 0.21
N TYR A 182 28.33 -22.21 1.53
CA TYR A 182 29.34 -22.56 2.52
C TYR A 182 29.14 -23.92 3.18
N THR A 183 28.01 -24.57 2.93
CA THR A 183 27.65 -25.86 3.55
C THR A 183 27.51 -26.99 2.53
N GLN A 184 27.98 -26.77 1.30
CA GLN A 184 28.11 -27.82 0.28
C GLN A 184 29.44 -28.57 0.46
#